data_AF-A0AAN7KIC5-F1
#
_entry.id   AF-A0AAN7KIC5-F1
#
_cell.length_a   1.000
_cell.length_b   1.000
_cell.length_c   1.000
_cell.angle_alpha   90.00
_cell.angle_beta   90.00
_cell.angle_gamma   90.00
#
_symmetry.space_group_name_H-M   'P 1'
#
loop_
_entity.id
_entity.type
_entity.pdbx_description
1 polymer ?
#
loop_
_entity_poly.entity_id
_entity_poly.type
_entity_poly.pdbx_seq_one_letter_code
_entity_poly.pdbx_strand_id
1 'polypeptide(L)'
;MYLKVKLPWNVIIPAENLDQKGLILQRSIIIRLLDDFACRKATKDLGYYLAVSSLECIGEGKVRQYSGDVLFPVVFNGVTFKLFRGEILEGVVHKVLKHGVFLRCGPVENVYLSHLKMPDYKYVPGENPVFMNDKLSKIGKDVSARFIVIGTKRLEADREFQVLVSLEGDFLGPIS
;
A
#
# COMPACT_ATOMS: atom_id res chain seq x y z
N MET A 1 -1.60 -4.31 7.81
CA MET A 1 -2.28 -5.62 7.79
C MET A 1 -3.34 -5.66 6.67
N TYR A 2 -3.61 -6.81 6.06
CA TYR A 2 -4.45 -6.93 4.84
C TYR A 2 -5.94 -6.92 5.16
N LEU A 3 -6.74 -6.24 4.34
CA LEU A 3 -8.19 -6.13 4.50
C LEU A 3 -8.89 -6.70 3.27
N LYS A 4 -9.89 -7.55 3.47
CA LYS A 4 -10.84 -7.92 2.40
C LYS A 4 -11.91 -6.86 2.31
N VAL A 5 -12.18 -6.40 1.09
CA VAL A 5 -13.16 -5.33 0.83
C VAL A 5 -14.11 -5.77 -0.28
N LYS A 6 -15.35 -5.29 -0.22
CA LYS A 6 -16.34 -5.41 -1.31
C LYS A 6 -16.69 -4.00 -1.76
N LEU A 7 -16.41 -3.68 -3.02
CA LEU A 7 -16.45 -2.30 -3.52
C LEU A 7 -17.38 -2.16 -4.73
N PRO A 8 -18.26 -1.15 -4.73
CA PRO A 8 -18.97 -0.72 -5.92
C PRO A 8 -18.08 0.18 -6.78
N TRP A 9 -18.16 0.04 -8.10
CA TRP A 9 -17.42 0.88 -9.05
C TRP A 9 -18.23 1.03 -10.34
N ASN A 10 -18.10 2.16 -11.02
CA ASN A 10 -18.68 2.37 -12.34
C ASN A 10 -17.61 2.20 -13.42
N VAL A 11 -17.77 1.20 -14.28
CA VAL A 11 -16.88 0.93 -15.41
C VAL A 11 -17.49 1.53 -16.66
N ILE A 12 -16.73 2.32 -17.42
CA ILE A 12 -17.20 2.94 -18.66
C ILE A 12 -16.59 2.19 -19.83
N ILE A 13 -17.44 1.68 -20.72
CA ILE A 13 -17.05 0.99 -21.93
C ILE A 13 -17.36 1.90 -23.13
N PRO A 14 -16.33 2.26 -23.93
CA PRO A 14 -16.54 3.01 -25.17
C PRO A 14 -17.47 2.27 -26.12
N ALA A 15 -18.30 3.01 -26.86
CA ALA A 15 -19.25 2.42 -27.79
C ALA A 15 -18.60 1.49 -28.83
N GLU A 16 -17.39 1.83 -29.26
CA GLU A 16 -16.55 1.04 -30.19
C GLU A 16 -16.22 -0.36 -29.67
N ASN A 17 -16.20 -0.53 -28.34
CA ASN A 17 -15.84 -1.78 -27.67
C ASN A 17 -17.09 -2.59 -27.23
N LEU A 18 -18.30 -2.10 -27.56
CA LEU A 18 -19.56 -2.79 -27.33
C LEU A 18 -19.85 -3.76 -28.46
N ASP A 19 -19.20 -4.93 -28.45
CA ASP A 19 -19.51 -5.98 -29.41
C ASP A 19 -20.66 -6.86 -28.89
N GLN A 20 -21.61 -7.25 -29.75
CA GLN A 20 -22.90 -7.86 -29.38
C GLN A 20 -22.79 -9.28 -28.78
N LYS A 21 -21.59 -9.88 -28.76
CA LYS A 21 -21.35 -11.21 -28.19
C LYS A 21 -21.02 -11.09 -26.70
N GLY A 22 -21.92 -11.57 -25.84
CA GLY A 22 -21.87 -11.37 -24.38
C GLY A 22 -20.55 -11.72 -23.67
N LEU A 23 -19.78 -12.71 -24.15
CA LEU A 23 -18.47 -13.05 -23.59
C LEU A 23 -17.40 -11.97 -23.84
N ILE A 24 -17.50 -11.25 -24.96
CA ILE A 24 -16.57 -10.16 -25.31
C ILE A 24 -16.84 -8.95 -24.40
N LEU A 25 -18.11 -8.63 -24.15
CA LEU A 25 -18.50 -7.52 -23.28
C LEU A 25 -18.03 -7.72 -21.84
N GLN A 26 -18.26 -8.90 -21.26
CA GLN A 26 -17.80 -9.20 -19.89
C GLN A 26 -16.28 -9.07 -19.76
N ARG A 27 -15.54 -9.57 -20.76
CA ARG A 27 -14.08 -9.42 -20.80
C ARG A 27 -13.67 -7.96 -20.86
N SER A 28 -14.31 -7.14 -21.70
CA SER A 28 -14.04 -5.69 -21.79
C SER A 28 -14.29 -4.98 -20.46
N ILE A 29 -15.37 -5.33 -19.74
CA ILE A 29 -15.67 -4.79 -18.41
C ILE A 29 -14.59 -5.16 -17.40
N ILE A 30 -14.13 -6.42 -17.39
CA ILE A 30 -13.08 -6.88 -16.47
C ILE A 30 -11.76 -6.17 -16.76
N ILE A 31 -11.33 -6.11 -18.03
CA ILE A 31 -10.09 -5.42 -18.42
C ILE A 31 -10.14 -3.98 -17.96
N ARG A 32 -11.24 -3.28 -18.27
CA ARG A 32 -11.40 -1.87 -17.89
C ARG A 32 -11.44 -1.66 -16.38
N LEU A 33 -12.11 -2.55 -15.65
CA LEU A 33 -12.09 -2.54 -14.18
C LEU A 33 -10.66 -2.67 -13.64
N LEU A 34 -9.89 -3.61 -14.15
CA LEU A 34 -8.51 -3.84 -13.71
C LEU A 34 -7.60 -2.65 -14.04
N ASP A 35 -7.74 -2.04 -15.22
CA ASP A 35 -6.99 -0.85 -15.62
C ASP A 35 -7.32 0.35 -14.71
N ASP A 36 -8.60 0.61 -14.49
CA ASP A 36 -9.06 1.70 -13.61
C ASP A 36 -8.63 1.44 -12.15
N PHE A 37 -8.62 0.17 -11.72
CA PHE A 37 -8.16 -0.25 -10.40
C PHE A 37 -6.66 -0.03 -10.23
N ALA A 38 -5.84 -0.44 -11.19
CA ALA A 38 -4.39 -0.27 -11.16
C ALA A 38 -3.97 1.20 -11.07
N CYS A 39 -4.78 2.12 -11.60
CA CYS A 39 -4.54 3.57 -11.48
C CYS A 39 -4.84 4.14 -10.08
N ARG A 40 -5.51 3.40 -9.18
CA ARG A 40 -5.81 3.83 -7.82
C ARG A 40 -4.74 3.34 -6.85
N LYS A 41 -4.02 4.28 -6.25
CA LYS A 41 -2.97 3.99 -5.27
C LYS A 41 -3.52 3.65 -3.88
N ALA A 42 -4.12 4.63 -3.21
CA ALA A 42 -4.61 4.45 -1.84
C ALA A 42 -5.74 5.43 -1.45
N THR A 43 -6.52 5.06 -0.45
CA THR A 43 -7.54 5.91 0.19
C THR A 43 -7.37 5.96 1.70
N LYS A 44 -7.92 6.99 2.35
CA LYS A 44 -7.87 7.15 3.81
C LYS A 44 -8.49 5.97 4.54
N ASP A 45 -9.61 5.46 4.04
CA ASP A 45 -10.40 4.46 4.75
C ASP A 45 -9.87 3.05 4.51
N LEU A 46 -9.50 2.72 3.27
CA LEU A 46 -9.11 1.36 2.89
C LEU A 46 -7.59 1.13 2.84
N GLY A 47 -6.79 2.20 2.88
CA GLY A 47 -5.34 2.10 2.67
C GLY A 47 -5.00 1.89 1.19
N TYR A 48 -3.91 1.19 0.92
CA TYR A 48 -3.41 0.90 -0.42
C TYR A 48 -4.25 -0.18 -1.09
N TYR A 49 -4.67 0.05 -2.33
CA TYR A 49 -5.27 -0.99 -3.14
C TYR A 49 -4.19 -1.97 -3.60
N LEU A 50 -4.45 -3.27 -3.49
CA LEU A 50 -3.49 -4.31 -3.89
C LEU A 50 -3.99 -5.14 -5.05
N ALA A 51 -5.18 -5.72 -4.93
CA ALA A 51 -5.70 -6.64 -5.93
C ALA A 51 -7.21 -6.70 -5.95
N VAL A 52 -7.76 -6.97 -7.14
CA VAL A 52 -9.12 -7.47 -7.32
C VAL A 52 -9.09 -8.99 -7.18
N SER A 53 -9.97 -9.55 -6.35
CA SER A 53 -10.01 -10.99 -6.08
C SER A 53 -11.12 -11.71 -6.84
N SER A 54 -12.33 -11.13 -6.89
CA SER A 54 -13.46 -11.71 -7.63
C SER A 54 -14.42 -10.62 -8.07
N LEU A 55 -15.04 -10.81 -9.24
CA LEU A 55 -16.16 -9.99 -9.69
C LEU A 55 -17.46 -10.61 -9.18
N GLU A 56 -18.25 -9.85 -8.44
CA GLU A 56 -19.47 -10.35 -7.78
C GLU A 56 -20.70 -10.13 -8.65
N CYS A 57 -20.86 -8.92 -9.17
CA CYS A 57 -21.96 -8.61 -10.08
C CYS A 57 -21.58 -7.52 -11.09
N ILE A 58 -22.20 -7.61 -12.26
CA ILE A 58 -22.25 -6.57 -13.27
C ILE A 58 -23.73 -6.19 -13.39
N GLY A 59 -24.07 -4.95 -13.05
CA GLY A 59 -25.41 -4.43 -13.24
C GLY A 59 -25.67 -3.99 -14.68
N GLU A 60 -26.91 -3.62 -14.96
CA GLU A 60 -27.32 -3.20 -16.30
C GLU A 60 -26.56 -1.96 -16.78
N GLY A 61 -26.13 -1.99 -18.04
CA GLY A 61 -25.43 -0.90 -18.68
C GLY A 61 -26.34 0.29 -18.94
N LYS A 62 -25.89 1.49 -18.58
CA LYS A 62 -26.59 2.75 -18.84
C LYS A 62 -25.84 3.58 -19.87
N VAL A 63 -26.48 3.86 -21.00
CA VAL A 63 -25.91 4.71 -22.04
C VAL A 63 -25.76 6.13 -21.52
N ARG A 64 -24.56 6.70 -21.67
CA ARG A 64 -24.26 8.09 -21.30
C ARG A 64 -24.75 9.02 -22.41
N GLN A 65 -25.40 10.11 -22.01
CA GLN A 65 -25.81 11.15 -22.95
C GLN A 65 -24.57 11.75 -23.65
N TYR A 66 -24.72 12.10 -24.92
CA TYR A 66 -23.72 12.74 -25.79
C TYR A 66 -22.53 11.88 -26.25
N SER A 67 -21.98 10.96 -25.44
CA SER A 67 -20.87 10.11 -25.90
C SER A 67 -21.29 8.77 -26.49
N GLY A 68 -22.46 8.24 -26.11
CA GLY A 68 -22.90 6.90 -26.52
C GLY A 68 -22.17 5.76 -25.78
N ASP A 69 -21.19 6.07 -24.92
CA ASP A 69 -20.54 5.08 -24.06
C ASP A 69 -21.54 4.48 -23.08
N VAL A 70 -21.24 3.27 -22.60
CA VAL A 70 -22.08 2.58 -21.63
C VAL A 70 -21.37 2.48 -20.29
N LEU A 71 -22.06 2.92 -19.24
CA LEU A 71 -21.62 2.79 -17.86
C LEU A 71 -22.22 1.51 -17.27
N PHE A 72 -21.37 0.62 -16.81
CA PHE A 72 -21.75 -0.59 -16.08
C PHE A 72 -21.41 -0.43 -14.60
N PRO A 73 -22.40 -0.43 -13.68
CA PRO A 73 -22.12 -0.53 -12.26
C PRO A 73 -21.66 -1.95 -11.94
N VAL A 74 -20.49 -2.09 -11.34
CA VAL A 74 -19.90 -3.37 -10.95
C VAL A 74 -19.68 -3.43 -9.44
N VAL A 75 -19.80 -4.61 -8.86
CA VAL A 75 -19.35 -4.89 -7.50
C VAL A 75 -18.33 -5.99 -7.56
N PHE A 76 -17.20 -5.80 -6.89
CA PHE A 76 -16.12 -6.78 -6.82
C PHE A 76 -15.56 -6.87 -5.41
N ASN A 77 -14.96 -8.02 -5.09
CA ASN A 77 -14.15 -8.19 -3.91
C ASN A 77 -12.69 -7.86 -4.25
N GLY A 78 -11.98 -7.28 -3.30
CA GLY A 78 -10.57 -6.98 -3.42
C GLY A 78 -9.83 -7.09 -2.09
N VAL A 79 -8.52 -6.90 -2.17
CA VAL A 79 -7.62 -6.84 -1.03
C VAL A 79 -6.97 -5.47 -0.99
N THR A 80 -6.98 -4.86 0.20
CA THR A 80 -6.24 -3.63 0.48
C THR A 80 -5.25 -3.83 1.62
N PHE A 81 -4.32 -2.89 1.77
CA PHE A 81 -3.31 -2.90 2.82
C PHE A 81 -3.33 -1.58 3.58
N LYS A 82 -3.54 -1.67 4.89
CA LYS A 82 -3.54 -0.52 5.78
C LYS A 82 -2.76 -0.84 7.04
N LEU A 83 -1.90 0.08 7.46
CA LEU A 83 -1.18 -0.03 8.72
C LEU A 83 -1.96 0.68 9.82
N PHE A 84 -2.03 0.06 11.00
CA PHE A 84 -2.72 0.61 12.15
C PHE A 84 -1.76 0.88 13.30
N ARG A 85 -2.08 1.88 14.12
CA ARG A 85 -1.32 2.18 15.32
C ARG A 85 -1.38 0.99 16.29
N GLY A 86 -0.23 0.62 16.85
CA GLY A 86 -0.06 -0.52 17.74
C GLY A 86 0.28 -1.83 17.02
N GLU A 87 0.24 -1.89 15.69
CA GLU A 87 0.65 -3.10 14.96
C GLU A 87 2.18 -3.30 15.03
N ILE A 88 2.59 -4.55 15.25
CA ILE A 88 3.98 -4.97 15.15
C ILE A 88 4.16 -5.62 13.78
N LEU A 89 5.10 -5.09 12.99
CA LEU A 89 5.33 -5.48 11.61
C LEU A 89 6.82 -5.57 11.33
N GLU A 90 7.14 -6.19 10.20
CA GLU A 90 8.49 -6.31 9.69
C GLU A 90 8.62 -5.51 8.41
N GLY A 91 9.77 -4.88 8.22
CA GLY A 91 10.08 -4.12 7.02
C GLY A 91 11.56 -4.06 6.74
N VAL A 92 11.90 -3.75 5.51
CA VAL A 92 13.29 -3.74 5.02
C VAL A 92 13.77 -2.30 4.92
N VAL A 93 14.89 -1.99 5.57
CA VAL A 93 15.50 -0.67 5.50
C VAL A 93 16.00 -0.41 4.08
N HIS A 94 15.56 0.67 3.45
CA HIS A 94 16.04 1.05 2.11
C HIS A 94 16.89 2.32 2.10
N LYS A 95 16.79 3.15 3.15
CA LYS A 95 17.54 4.40 3.27
C LYS A 95 17.92 4.67 4.72
N VAL A 96 19.19 4.97 4.95
CA VAL A 96 19.72 5.31 6.27
C VAL A 96 20.18 6.77 6.25
N LEU A 97 19.77 7.56 7.24
CA LEU A 97 20.14 8.95 7.42
C LEU A 97 20.62 9.19 8.85
N LYS A 98 21.34 10.29 9.09
CA LYS A 98 21.81 10.66 10.43
C LYS A 98 20.69 10.74 11.49
N HIS A 99 19.49 11.15 11.09
CA HIS A 99 18.36 11.38 12.01
C HIS A 99 17.43 10.17 12.15
N GLY A 100 17.59 9.12 11.35
CA GLY A 100 16.71 7.96 11.34
C GLY A 100 16.86 7.10 10.09
N VAL A 101 16.02 6.08 9.98
CA VAL A 101 16.00 5.16 8.83
C VAL A 101 14.61 5.10 8.21
N PHE A 102 14.57 4.86 6.90
CA PHE A 102 13.34 4.56 6.18
C PHE A 102 13.28 3.08 5.82
N LEU A 103 12.12 2.48 6.07
CA LEU A 103 11.82 1.09 5.80
C LEU A 103 10.69 0.97 4.79
N ARG A 104 10.68 -0.14 4.05
CA ARG A 104 9.56 -0.58 3.23
C ARG A 104 8.81 -1.69 3.95
N CYS A 105 7.50 -1.57 4.04
CA CYS A 105 6.61 -2.59 4.61
C CYS A 105 5.40 -2.75 3.69
N GLY A 106 5.35 -3.85 2.96
CA GLY A 106 4.36 -4.05 1.89
C GLY A 106 4.43 -2.91 0.86
N PRO A 107 3.29 -2.28 0.48
CA PRO A 107 3.25 -1.15 -0.45
C PRO A 107 3.67 0.19 0.17
N VAL A 108 4.01 0.24 1.47
CA VAL A 108 4.36 1.47 2.18
C VAL A 108 5.87 1.64 2.17
N GLU A 109 6.37 2.62 1.42
CA GLU A 109 7.81 2.92 1.35
C GLU A 109 8.27 3.98 2.36
N ASN A 110 7.31 4.72 2.94
CA ASN A 110 7.53 5.86 3.83
C ASN A 110 7.32 5.48 5.31
N VAL A 111 7.89 4.34 5.73
CA VAL A 111 7.97 3.95 7.15
C VAL A 111 9.23 4.56 7.74
N TYR A 112 9.09 5.49 8.67
CA TYR A 112 10.19 6.26 9.26
C TYR A 112 10.41 5.88 10.73
N LEU A 113 11.64 5.45 11.02
CA LEU A 113 12.14 5.19 12.37
C LEU A 113 13.14 6.29 12.75
N SER A 114 12.78 7.11 13.73
CA SER A 114 13.63 8.17 14.25
C SER A 114 14.76 7.60 15.13
N HIS A 115 15.94 8.24 15.13
CA HIS A 115 17.01 7.91 16.09
C HIS A 115 16.57 8.02 17.56
N LEU A 116 15.63 8.90 17.87
CA LEU A 116 15.04 9.03 19.20
C LEU A 116 14.24 7.79 19.62
N LYS A 117 13.82 6.96 18.65
CA LYS A 117 13.05 5.73 18.85
C LYS A 117 13.89 4.45 18.72
N MET A 118 15.21 4.61 18.77
CA MET A 118 16.20 3.53 18.82
C MET A 118 17.31 3.88 19.83
N PRO A 119 17.00 3.98 21.13
CA PRO A 119 17.92 4.51 22.13
C PRO A 119 19.23 3.72 22.26
N ASP A 120 19.19 2.41 22.00
CA ASP A 120 20.36 1.53 22.09
C ASP A 120 21.28 1.62 20.85
N TYR A 121 20.87 2.33 19.81
CA TYR A 121 21.58 2.38 18.54
C TYR A 121 22.21 3.74 18.29
N LYS A 122 23.49 3.73 17.92
CA LYS A 122 24.26 4.93 17.56
C LYS A 122 24.51 4.98 16.07
N TYR A 123 24.41 6.17 15.50
CA TYR A 123 24.71 6.40 14.09
C TYR A 123 26.21 6.29 13.83
N VAL A 124 26.59 5.45 12.88
CA VAL A 124 27.96 5.28 12.40
C VAL A 124 28.03 5.81 10.97
N PRO A 125 28.74 6.94 10.73
CA PRO A 125 28.93 7.47 9.38
C PRO A 125 29.91 6.58 8.58
N GLY A 126 29.76 6.57 7.27
CA GLY A 126 30.62 5.85 6.35
C GLY A 126 30.03 5.81 4.94
N GLU A 127 30.68 5.09 4.04
CA GLU A 127 30.15 4.81 2.69
C GLU A 127 28.79 4.08 2.77
N ASN A 128 28.68 3.15 3.73
CA ASN A 128 27.44 2.48 4.09
C ASN A 128 27.05 2.89 5.52
N PRO A 129 26.27 3.97 5.70
CA PRO A 129 25.88 4.41 7.03
C PRO A 129 24.97 3.37 7.70
N VAL A 130 25.19 3.15 8.99
CA VAL A 130 24.43 2.18 9.80
C VAL A 130 24.15 2.72 11.19
N PHE A 131 23.14 2.16 11.83
CA PHE A 131 22.89 2.29 13.26
C PHE A 131 23.36 1.02 13.96
N MET A 132 24.25 1.14 14.95
CA MET A 132 24.87 -0.01 15.62
C MET A 132 24.70 0.11 17.14
N ASN A 133 24.44 -1.03 17.80
CA ASN A 133 24.40 -1.11 19.26
C ASN A 133 25.65 -1.82 19.82
N ASP A 134 25.80 -1.80 21.15
CA ASP A 134 26.95 -2.41 21.84
C ASP A 134 26.99 -3.95 21.70
N LYS A 135 25.86 -4.57 21.33
CA LYS A 135 25.73 -6.02 21.07
C LYS A 135 26.08 -6.38 19.62
N LEU A 136 26.73 -5.48 18.87
CA LEU A 136 27.11 -5.62 17.46
C LEU A 136 25.93 -5.83 16.49
N SER A 137 24.70 -5.56 16.94
CA SER A 137 23.52 -5.56 16.08
C SER A 137 23.49 -4.29 15.22
N LYS A 138 23.09 -4.44 13.96
CA LYS A 138 23.19 -3.38 12.94
C LYS A 138 21.85 -3.18 12.24
N ILE A 139 21.47 -1.92 12.08
CA ILE A 139 20.37 -1.48 11.25
C ILE A 139 20.99 -0.68 10.10
N GLY A 140 21.14 -1.33 8.95
CA GLY A 140 21.71 -0.78 7.74
C GLY A 140 20.78 -0.96 6.56
N LYS A 141 21.20 -0.52 5.38
CA LYS A 141 20.48 -0.80 4.14
C LYS A 141 20.28 -2.31 3.96
N ASP A 142 19.10 -2.69 3.47
CA ASP A 142 18.66 -4.06 3.18
C ASP A 142 18.49 -4.97 4.41
N VAL A 143 18.58 -4.42 5.63
CA VAL A 143 18.29 -5.15 6.87
C VAL A 143 16.78 -5.18 7.14
N SER A 144 16.25 -6.36 7.44
CA SER A 144 14.90 -6.54 7.95
C SER A 144 14.84 -6.18 9.43
N ALA A 145 13.88 -5.33 9.81
CA ALA A 145 13.66 -4.96 11.20
C ALA A 145 12.18 -5.09 11.57
N ARG A 146 11.93 -5.61 12.77
CA ARG A 146 10.64 -5.67 13.43
C ARG A 146 10.43 -4.39 14.24
N PHE A 147 9.30 -3.74 14.04
CA PHE A 147 8.97 -2.46 14.66
C PHE A 147 7.50 -2.40 15.06
N ILE A 148 7.16 -1.47 15.96
CA ILE A 148 5.78 -1.15 16.31
C ILE A 148 5.36 0.17 15.68
N VAL A 149 4.15 0.24 15.12
CA VAL A 149 3.58 1.45 14.53
C VAL A 149 3.06 2.38 15.63
N ILE A 150 3.60 3.59 15.70
CA ILE A 150 3.18 4.61 16.68
C ILE A 150 2.23 5.65 16.09
N GLY A 151 2.25 5.84 14.77
CA GLY A 151 1.36 6.79 14.11
C GLY A 151 1.38 6.67 12.58
N THR A 152 0.29 7.09 11.96
CA THR A 152 0.12 7.09 10.50
C THR A 152 -0.41 8.44 10.06
N LYS A 153 0.19 9.03 9.03
CA LYS A 153 -0.23 10.29 8.42
C LYS A 153 -0.43 10.09 6.93
N ARG A 154 -1.55 10.57 6.39
CA ARG A 154 -1.79 10.55 4.95
C ARG A 154 -1.13 11.76 4.28
N LEU A 155 -0.44 11.51 3.17
CA LEU A 155 0.11 12.50 2.27
C LEU A 155 -0.86 12.59 1.07
N GLU A 156 -1.74 13.59 1.09
CA GLU A 156 -2.81 13.72 0.09
C GLU A 156 -2.26 13.96 -1.33
N ALA A 157 -1.15 14.69 -1.46
CA ALA A 157 -0.52 14.97 -2.76
C ALA A 157 -0.08 13.69 -3.49
N ASP A 158 0.62 12.81 -2.79
CA ASP A 158 1.18 11.58 -3.37
C ASP A 158 0.24 10.37 -3.26
N ARG A 159 -0.91 10.56 -2.58
CA ARG A 159 -1.85 9.50 -2.18
C ARG A 159 -1.13 8.37 -1.45
N GLU A 160 -0.23 8.73 -0.56
CA GLU A 160 0.61 7.82 0.23
C GLU A 160 0.38 7.96 1.73
N PHE A 161 0.97 7.05 2.49
CA PHE A 161 1.01 7.11 3.94
C PHE A 161 2.46 7.22 4.41
N GLN A 162 2.69 8.20 5.29
CA GLN A 162 3.86 8.26 6.13
C GLN A 162 3.54 7.55 7.44
N VAL A 163 4.42 6.65 7.86
CA VAL A 163 4.22 5.85 9.07
C VAL A 163 5.39 6.08 10.01
N LEU A 164 5.08 6.41 11.25
CA LEU A 164 6.06 6.54 12.31
C LEU A 164 6.11 5.24 13.10
N VAL A 165 7.31 4.76 13.34
CA VAL A 165 7.54 3.49 14.04
C VAL A 165 8.55 3.64 15.18
N SER A 166 8.54 2.67 16.09
CA SER A 166 9.43 2.60 17.24
C SER A 166 10.06 1.21 17.38
N LEU A 167 11.26 1.17 17.96
CA LEU A 167 11.89 -0.06 18.47
C LEU A 167 11.85 -0.13 20.01
N GLU A 168 11.17 0.80 20.66
CA GLU A 168 10.92 0.76 22.11
C GLU A 168 9.92 -0.37 22.40
N GLY A 169 10.38 -1.46 23.01
CA GLY A 169 9.57 -2.60 23.41
C GLY A 169 10.34 -3.92 23.32
N ASP A 170 9.77 -4.98 23.88
CA ASP A 170 10.39 -6.30 23.86
C ASP A 170 10.30 -6.94 22.47
N PHE A 171 11.35 -7.67 22.09
CA PHE A 171 11.43 -8.42 20.82
C PHE A 171 11.35 -7.57 19.53
N LEU A 172 11.62 -6.26 19.62
CA LEU A 172 11.76 -5.36 18.47
C LEU A 172 13.23 -5.19 18.06
N GLY A 173 13.46 -4.79 16.81
CA GLY A 173 14.79 -4.56 16.24
C GLY A 173 15.07 -5.38 14.99
N PRO A 174 16.33 -5.41 14.52
CA PRO A 174 16.72 -6.17 13.35
C PRO A 174 16.52 -7.68 13.57
N ILE A 175 16.08 -8.36 12.53
CA ILE A 175 15.80 -9.79 12.51
C ILE A 175 17.00 -10.45 11.84
N SER A 176 17.76 -11.23 12.62
CA SER A 176 18.92 -12.02 12.16
C SER A 176 18.69 -13.49 12.41
#